data_AF-U6F3Q7-F1
#
_entry.id   AF-U6F3Q7-F1
#
_cell.length_a   1.000
_cell.length_b   1.000
_cell.length_c   1.000
_cell.angle_alpha   90.00
_cell.angle_beta   90.00
_cell.angle_gamma   90.00
#
_symmetry.space_group_name_H-M   'P 1'
#
loop_
_entity.id
_entity.type
_entity.pdbx_description
1 polymer ?
#
loop_
_entity_poly.entity_id
_entity_poly.type
_entity_poly.pdbx_seq_one_letter_code
_entity_poly.pdbx_strand_id
1 'polypeptide(L)' 'MKKIINDPHDVVPEMVDGMTRSYPQYIEKNEGTEAVVRSDKESMKGKVGIVSGELMQAM' A
#
# COMPACT_ATOMS: atom_id res chain seq x y z
N MET A 1 -3.01 -16.87 -20.75
CA MET A 1 -2.34 -16.43 -19.50
C MET A 1 -1.10 -15.62 -19.84
N LYS A 2 -1.11 -14.31 -19.59
CA LYS A 2 0.08 -13.43 -19.77
C LYS A 2 0.59 -12.84 -18.44
N LYS A 3 -0.18 -12.99 -17.35
CA LYS A 3 0.10 -12.39 -16.03
C LYS A 3 0.38 -13.49 -15.00
N ILE A 4 1.32 -13.24 -14.11
CA ILE A 4 1.59 -14.05 -12.93
C ILE A 4 0.77 -13.44 -11.79
N ILE A 5 -0.44 -13.96 -11.58
CA ILE A 5 -1.37 -13.55 -10.52
C ILE A 5 -2.14 -14.80 -10.07
N ASN A 6 -2.63 -14.80 -8.84
CA ASN A 6 -3.46 -15.89 -8.32
C ASN A 6 -4.93 -15.66 -8.69
N ASP A 7 -5.60 -14.73 -7.99
CA ASP A 7 -6.98 -14.33 -8.25
C ASP A 7 -7.00 -12.87 -8.77
N PRO A 8 -7.69 -12.57 -9.89
CA PRO A 8 -7.89 -11.21 -10.38
C PRO A 8 -8.49 -10.23 -9.36
N HIS A 9 -9.29 -10.71 -8.40
CA HIS A 9 -9.89 -9.90 -7.33
C HIS A 9 -8.88 -9.53 -6.24
N ASP A 10 -7.80 -10.32 -6.09
CA ASP A 10 -6.82 -10.16 -5.02
C ASP A 10 -5.50 -9.51 -5.47
N VAL A 11 -5.42 -9.04 -6.72
CA VAL A 11 -4.18 -8.47 -7.27
C VAL A 11 -3.65 -7.31 -6.42
N VAL A 12 -4.53 -6.41 -5.97
CA VAL A 12 -4.16 -5.26 -5.14
C VAL A 12 -3.77 -5.67 -3.73
N PRO A 13 -4.59 -6.42 -2.95
CA PRO A 13 -4.21 -6.82 -1.61
C PRO A 13 -2.93 -7.67 -1.58
N GLU A 14 -2.76 -8.63 -2.51
CA GLU A 14 -1.53 -9.43 -2.60
C GLU A 14 -0.30 -8.57 -2.92
N MET A 15 -0.44 -7.58 -3.81
CA MET A 15 0.64 -6.66 -4.15
C MET A 15 1.04 -5.79 -2.95
N VAL A 16 0.07 -5.21 -2.24
CA VAL A 16 0.32 -4.35 -1.07
C VAL A 16 0.97 -5.15 0.07
N ASP A 17 0.48 -6.37 0.31
CA ASP A 17 1.04 -7.26 1.32
C ASP A 17 2.47 -7.68 0.96
N GLY A 18 2.75 -7.98 -0.32
CA GLY A 18 4.11 -8.24 -0.81
C GLY A 18 5.04 -7.03 -0.61
N MET A 19 4.57 -5.83 -0.99
CA MET A 19 5.36 -4.60 -0.91
C MET A 19 5.72 -4.23 0.53
N THR A 20 4.77 -4.33 1.47
CA THR A 20 5.00 -4.02 2.89
C THR A 20 5.90 -5.04 3.58
N ARG A 21 5.86 -6.32 3.16
CA ARG A 21 6.80 -7.35 3.63
C ARG A 21 8.22 -7.14 3.09
N SER A 22 8.35 -6.66 1.85
CA SER A 22 9.66 -6.42 1.22
C SER A 22 10.34 -5.14 1.70
N TYR A 23 9.56 -4.12 2.07
CA TYR A 23 10.08 -2.79 2.43
C TYR A 23 9.54 -2.25 3.76
N PRO A 24 9.59 -3.03 4.86
CA PRO A 24 9.03 -2.62 6.15
C PRO A 24 9.71 -1.37 6.75
N GLN A 25 10.96 -1.10 6.37
CA GLN A 25 11.70 0.11 6.78
C GLN A 25 11.17 1.40 6.15
N TYR A 26 10.38 1.30 5.07
CA TYR A 26 9.88 2.47 4.34
C TYR A 26 8.38 2.63 4.45
N ILE A 27 7.63 1.52 4.37
CA ILE A 27 6.17 1.55 4.31
C ILE A 27 5.50 0.55 5.27
N GLU A 28 4.34 0.94 5.77
CA GLU A 28 3.39 0.07 6.48
C GLU A 28 2.00 0.22 5.85
N LYS A 29 1.20 -0.87 5.89
CA LYS A 29 -0.18 -0.85 5.42
C LYS A 29 -1.05 -0.12 6.44
N ASN A 30 -1.88 0.80 5.98
CA ASN A 30 -2.90 1.41 6.82
C ASN A 30 -4.05 0.43 7.02
N GLU A 31 -4.35 0.12 8.28
CA GLU A 31 -5.30 -0.93 8.65
C GLU A 31 -6.68 -0.72 8.00
N GLY A 32 -7.27 -1.80 7.51
CA GLY A 32 -8.59 -1.79 6.85
C GLY A 32 -8.61 -1.15 5.46
N THR A 33 -7.44 -0.84 4.88
CA THR A 33 -7.32 -0.23 3.54
C THR A 33 -6.13 -0.81 2.77
N GLU A 34 -6.06 -0.52 1.47
CA GLU A 34 -4.91 -0.78 0.60
C GLU A 34 -3.94 0.41 0.56
N ALA A 35 -4.20 1.47 1.33
CA ALA A 35 -3.29 2.60 1.45
C ALA A 35 -2.04 2.21 2.25
N VAL A 36 -0.90 2.78 1.85
CA VAL A 36 0.37 2.64 2.57
C VAL A 36 0.84 3.98 3.10
N VAL A 37 1.44 3.97 4.28
CA VAL A 37 2.03 5.15 4.92
C VAL A 37 3.49 4.92 5.21
N ARG A 38 4.24 5.99 5.46
CA ARG A 38 5.66 5.87 5.83
C ARG A 38 5.82 5.23 7.21
N SER A 39 6.71 4.25 7.33
CA SER A 39 7.01 3.59 8.60
C SER A 39 7.67 4.52 9.63
N ASP A 40 8.45 5.50 9.16
CA ASP A 40 9.12 6.48 10.02
C ASP A 40 8.17 7.60 10.50
N LYS A 41 7.45 7.30 11.59
CA LYS A 41 6.44 8.20 12.19
C LYS A 41 7.02 9.46 12.79
N GLU A 42 8.21 9.37 13.40
CA GLU A 42 8.85 10.53 14.04
C GLU A 42 9.19 11.60 13.01
N SER A 43 9.65 11.21 11.82
CA SER A 43 9.98 12.16 10.76
C SER A 43 8.80 12.98 10.23
N MET A 44 7.56 12.59 10.54
CA MET A 44 6.33 13.21 10.05
C MET A 44 5.74 14.23 11.03
N LYS A 45 6.15 14.22 12.31
CA LYS A 45 5.60 15.12 13.33
C LYS A 45 5.84 16.59 12.97
N GLY A 46 4.79 17.40 13.07
CA GLY A 46 4.85 18.85 12.80
C GLY A 46 5.04 19.23 11.32
N LYS A 47 4.89 18.28 10.39
CA LYS A 47 5.00 18.52 8.94
C LYS A 47 3.66 18.37 8.24
N VAL A 48 3.52 19.03 7.09
CA VAL A 48 2.36 18.88 6.20
C VAL A 48 2.44 17.52 5.51
N GLY A 49 1.37 16.72 5.64
CA GLY A 49 1.24 15.44 4.95
C GLY A 49 0.88 15.62 3.47
N ILE A 50 1.54 14.88 2.59
CA ILE A 50 1.24 14.83 1.16
C ILE A 50 0.67 13.46 0.84
N VAL A 51 -0.49 13.43 0.19
CA VAL A 51 -1.19 12.20 -0.20
C VAL A 51 -1.39 12.21 -1.70
N SER A 52 -1.16 11.06 -2.33
CA SER A 52 -1.42 10.82 -3.74
C SER A 52 -1.99 9.41 -3.89
N GLY A 53 -2.79 9.21 -4.93
CA GLY A 53 -3.41 7.94 -5.24
C GLY A 53 -4.50 8.10 -6.28
N GLU A 54 -5.07 6.99 -6.68
CA GLU A 54 -6.26 6.93 -7.53
C GLU A 54 -7.39 6.23 -6.79
N LEU A 55 -8.63 6.58 -7.13
CA LEU A 55 -9.79 5.88 -6.60
C LEU A 55 -9.85 4.51 -7.26
N MET A 56 -9.71 3.44 -6.48
CA MET A 56 -10.00 2.09 -6.96
C MET A 56 -11.49 2.01 -7.28
N GLN A 57 -11.85 2.00 -8.57
CA GLN A 57 -13.21 1.66 -8.97
C GLN A 57 -13.40 0.17 -8.71
N ALA A 58 -14.28 -0.16 -7.76
CA ALA A 58 -14.79 -1.52 -7.62
C ALA A 58 -15.54 -1.87 -8.92
N MET A 59 -14.99 -2.82 -9.70
CA MET A 59 -15.69 -3.48 -10.80
C MET A 59 -16.48 -4.67 -10.29
#